data_AF-A0A1Q7PEN3-F1
#
_entry.id   AF-A0A1Q7PEN3-F1
#
_cell.length_a   1.000
_cell.length_b   1.000
_cell.length_c   1.000
_cell.angle_alpha   90.00
_cell.angle_beta   90.00
_cell.angle_gamma   90.00
#
_symmetry.space_group_name_H-M   'P 1'
#
loop_
_entity.id
_entity.type
_entity.pdbx_description
1 polymer ?
#
loop_
_entity_poly.entity_id
_entity_poly.type
_entity_poly.pdbx_seq_one_letter_code
_entity_poly.pdbx_strand_id
1 'polypeptide(L)'
;MFKAPRGRAWDRRRRNDEATTAWRTRMATAAAQTIYKERAATSECVNALARNRGLQQFAVRGLRKVQAVLLWFASAHNLLRAVALRQAAVTVG
;
A
#
# COMPACT_ATOMS: atom_id res chain seq x y z
N MET A 1 -11.84 -30.04 -29.91
CA MET A 1 -12.43 -28.70 -30.08
C MET A 1 -12.94 -28.21 -28.73
N PHE A 2 -12.07 -27.60 -27.92
CA PHE A 2 -12.37 -27.14 -26.56
C PHE A 2 -13.03 -25.75 -26.67
N LYS A 3 -14.34 -25.64 -26.42
CA LYS A 3 -15.02 -24.35 -26.38
C LYS A 3 -14.57 -23.60 -25.11
N ALA A 4 -13.78 -22.55 -25.27
CA ALA A 4 -13.46 -21.63 -24.18
C ALA A 4 -14.76 -21.06 -23.57
N PRO A 5 -14.86 -20.89 -22.23
CA PRO A 5 -16.02 -20.27 -21.63
C PRO A 5 -16.14 -18.82 -22.13
N ARG A 6 -17.31 -18.50 -22.69
CA ARG A 6 -17.67 -17.15 -23.12
C ARG A 6 -17.79 -16.28 -21.86
N GLY A 7 -16.96 -15.24 -21.76
CA GLY A 7 -17.11 -14.22 -20.71
C GLY A 7 -15.81 -13.70 -20.10
N ARG A 8 -14.78 -13.38 -20.91
CA ARG A 8 -13.69 -12.50 -20.43
C ARG A 8 -14.14 -11.05 -20.54
N ALA A 9 -15.06 -10.66 -19.66
CA ALA A 9 -15.55 -9.30 -19.56
C ALA A 9 -14.65 -8.53 -18.58
N TRP A 10 -13.89 -7.58 -19.10
CA TRP A 10 -13.45 -6.40 -18.34
C TRP A 10 -14.72 -5.59 -18.01
N ASP A 11 -15.52 -6.12 -17.09
CA ASP A 11 -16.92 -5.76 -16.94
C ASP A 11 -17.04 -4.39 -16.26
N ARG A 12 -17.67 -3.43 -16.95
CA ARG A 12 -17.88 -2.05 -16.47
C ARG A 12 -18.62 -2.00 -15.14
N ARG A 13 -19.32 -3.08 -14.75
CA ARG A 13 -20.07 -3.23 -13.49
C ARG A 13 -19.22 -3.05 -12.23
N ARG A 14 -17.91 -3.34 -12.28
CA ARG A 14 -17.01 -3.13 -11.13
C ARG A 14 -16.66 -1.66 -10.86
N ARG A 15 -16.95 -0.75 -11.79
CA ARG A 15 -16.56 0.67 -11.69
C ARG A 15 -17.39 1.45 -10.65
N ASN A 16 -18.51 0.88 -10.22
CA ASN A 16 -19.44 1.46 -9.24
C ASN A 16 -19.77 0.45 -8.13
N ASP A 17 -18.76 -0.24 -7.59
CA ASP A 17 -18.95 -0.94 -6.32
C ASP A 17 -19.06 0.07 -5.16
N GLU A 18 -19.74 -0.33 -4.08
CA GLU A 18 -19.98 0.53 -2.91
C GLU A 18 -18.67 1.07 -2.33
N ALA A 19 -17.62 0.24 -2.36
CA ALA A 19 -16.28 0.61 -1.91
C ALA A 19 -15.67 1.75 -2.75
N THR A 20 -15.77 1.70 -4.09
CA THR A 20 -15.29 2.76 -4.98
C THR A 20 -16.11 4.02 -4.81
N THR A 21 -17.43 3.92 -4.65
CA THR A 21 -18.30 5.08 -4.42
C THR A 21 -17.95 5.76 -3.10
N ALA A 22 -17.82 5.01 -2.00
CA ALA A 22 -17.41 5.55 -0.70
C ALA A 22 -16.02 6.19 -0.78
N TRP A 23 -15.09 5.58 -1.51
CA TRP A 23 -13.76 6.15 -1.73
C TRP A 23 -13.81 7.45 -2.52
N ARG A 24 -14.60 7.53 -3.61
CA ARG A 24 -14.79 8.74 -4.41
C ARG A 24 -15.38 9.87 -3.58
N THR A 25 -16.42 9.60 -2.81
CA THR A 25 -17.05 10.59 -1.91
C THR A 25 -16.05 11.15 -0.92
N ARG A 26 -15.21 10.30 -0.32
CA ARG A 26 -14.15 10.75 0.59
C ARG A 26 -13.09 11.59 -0.14
N MET A 27 -12.65 11.15 -1.31
CA MET A 27 -11.61 11.83 -2.11
C MET A 27 -12.07 13.14 -2.75
N ALA A 28 -13.38 13.39 -2.84
CA ALA A 28 -13.93 14.66 -3.31
C ALA A 28 -13.66 15.82 -2.32
N THR A 29 -13.28 15.54 -1.08
CA THR A 29 -12.99 16.58 -0.07
C THR A 29 -11.58 17.15 -0.23
N ALA A 30 -11.44 18.47 -0.06
CA ALA A 30 -10.14 19.14 -0.12
C ALA A 30 -9.14 18.60 0.93
N ALA A 31 -9.63 18.34 2.14
CA ALA A 31 -8.84 17.74 3.21
C ALA A 31 -8.25 16.38 2.81
N ALA A 32 -9.07 15.49 2.22
CA ALA A 32 -8.59 14.19 1.77
C ALA A 32 -7.56 14.31 0.63
N GLN A 33 -7.74 15.27 -0.29
CA GLN A 33 -6.79 15.50 -1.38
C GLN A 33 -5.42 15.99 -0.88
N THR A 34 -5.40 16.89 0.11
CA THR A 34 -4.16 17.35 0.75
C THR A 34 -3.43 16.18 1.41
N ILE A 35 -4.13 15.41 2.25
CA ILE A 35 -3.57 14.22 2.90
C ILE A 35 -3.08 13.20 1.86
N TYR A 36 -3.82 13.01 0.77
CA TYR A 36 -3.44 12.07 -0.27
C TYR A 36 -2.12 12.45 -0.95
N LYS A 37 -1.87 13.75 -1.19
CA LYS A 37 -0.59 14.24 -1.74
C LYS A 37 0.59 13.96 -0.80
N GLU A 38 0.43 14.25 0.49
CA GLU A 38 1.47 14.01 1.50
C GLU A 38 1.79 12.51 1.64
N ARG A 39 0.76 11.67 1.58
CA ARG A 39 0.91 10.21 1.65
C ARG A 39 1.52 9.62 0.40
N ALA A 40 1.19 10.14 -0.79
CA ALA A 40 1.80 9.69 -2.04
C ALA A 40 3.32 9.90 -2.00
N ALA A 41 3.76 11.08 -1.56
CA ALA A 41 5.19 11.42 -1.44
C ALA A 41 5.97 10.49 -0.49
N THR A 42 5.32 9.94 0.53
CA THR A 42 5.97 9.10 1.56
C THR A 42 5.82 7.60 1.29
N SER A 43 4.66 7.16 0.80
CA SER A 43 4.34 5.74 0.64
C SER A 43 5.09 5.05 -0.50
N GLU A 44 5.39 5.74 -1.59
CA GLU A 44 6.13 5.17 -2.71
C GLU A 44 7.56 4.80 -2.30
N CYS A 45 8.24 5.68 -1.55
CA CYS A 45 9.58 5.42 -1.05
C CYS A 45 9.60 4.23 -0.09
N VAL A 46 8.64 4.15 0.84
CA VAL A 46 8.54 3.02 1.78
C VAL A 46 8.28 1.70 1.05
N ASN A 47 7.40 1.69 0.04
CA ASN A 47 7.15 0.51 -0.78
C ASN A 47 8.39 0.12 -1.59
N ALA A 48 9.10 1.08 -2.19
CA ALA A 48 10.36 0.82 -2.89
C ALA A 48 11.41 0.22 -1.96
N LEU A 49 11.55 0.75 -0.74
CA LEU A 49 12.44 0.20 0.28
C LEU A 49 12.04 -1.24 0.68
N ALA A 50 10.75 -1.53 0.82
CA ALA A 50 10.28 -2.88 1.12
C ALA A 50 10.62 -3.85 -0.02
N ARG A 51 10.44 -3.44 -1.28
CA ARG A 51 10.84 -4.24 -2.46
C ARG A 51 12.35 -4.46 -2.50
N ASN A 52 13.15 -3.42 -2.26
CA ASN A 52 14.61 -3.51 -2.22
C ASN A 52 15.11 -4.38 -1.06
N ARG A 53 14.31 -4.56 0.00
CA ARG A 53 14.56 -5.47 1.12
C ARG A 53 13.93 -6.86 0.94
N GLY A 54 13.53 -7.21 -0.29
CA GLY A 54 13.13 -8.58 -0.64
C GLY A 54 11.63 -8.84 -0.70
N LEU A 55 10.76 -7.84 -0.46
CA LEU A 55 9.30 -8.00 -0.66
C LEU A 55 8.94 -7.95 -2.15
N GLN A 56 9.32 -8.98 -2.91
CA GLN A 56 9.05 -9.08 -4.35
C GLN A 56 7.74 -9.81 -4.64
N GLN A 57 7.43 -10.84 -3.87
CA GLN A 57 6.24 -11.68 -4.03
C GLN A 57 5.78 -12.23 -2.69
N PHE A 58 4.46 -12.45 -2.54
CA PHE A 58 3.91 -13.10 -1.36
C PHE A 58 3.91 -14.62 -1.54
N ALA A 59 4.71 -15.33 -0.73
CA ALA A 59 4.73 -16.80 -0.70
C ALA A 59 3.58 -17.41 0.14
N VAL A 60 2.72 -16.57 0.71
CA VAL A 60 1.59 -16.97 1.57
C VAL A 60 0.26 -16.75 0.86
N ARG A 61 -0.73 -17.59 1.16
CA ARG A 61 -2.11 -17.45 0.65
C ARG A 61 -3.04 -16.94 1.75
N GLY A 62 -3.91 -16.00 1.39
CA GLY A 62 -4.93 -15.41 2.26
C GLY A 62 -4.54 -14.06 2.86
N LEU A 63 -5.51 -13.16 2.95
CA LEU A 63 -5.29 -11.76 3.31
C LEU A 63 -4.66 -11.59 4.69
N ARG A 64 -5.07 -12.39 5.68
CA ARG A 64 -4.50 -12.35 7.04
C ARG A 64 -3.00 -12.63 7.07
N LYS A 65 -2.53 -13.60 6.28
CA LYS A 65 -1.09 -13.93 6.22
C LYS A 65 -0.30 -12.85 5.47
N VAL A 66 -0.87 -12.31 4.39
CA VAL A 66 -0.29 -11.17 3.66
C VAL A 66 -0.16 -9.95 4.58
N GLN A 67 -1.20 -9.64 5.35
CA GLN A 67 -1.19 -8.55 6.34
C GLN A 67 -0.10 -8.76 7.39
N ALA A 68 0.06 -9.99 7.91
CA ALA A 68 1.14 -10.29 8.84
C ALA A 68 2.51 -9.97 8.23
N VAL A 69 2.82 -10.45 7.02
CA VAL A 69 4.08 -10.15 6.32
C VAL A 69 4.27 -8.63 6.15
N LEU A 70 3.24 -7.90 5.73
CA LEU A 70 3.32 -6.44 5.59
C LEU A 70 3.58 -5.73 6.91
N LEU A 71 2.98 -6.20 8.01
CA LEU A 71 3.23 -5.66 9.34
C LEU A 71 4.67 -5.88 9.78
N TRP A 72 5.29 -7.01 9.46
CA TRP A 72 6.72 -7.23 9.73
C TRP A 72 7.60 -6.21 9.00
N PHE A 73 7.36 -5.97 7.71
CA PHE A 73 8.09 -4.96 6.94
C PHE A 73 7.87 -3.55 7.49
N ALA A 74 6.64 -3.20 7.85
CA ALA A 74 6.31 -1.90 8.44
C ALA A 74 7.03 -1.69 9.79
N SER A 75 6.97 -2.68 10.68
CA SER A 75 7.65 -2.62 11.98
C SER A 75 9.16 -2.50 11.83
N ALA A 76 9.78 -3.30 10.97
CA ALA A 76 11.21 -3.22 10.69
C ALA A 76 11.62 -1.85 10.11
N HIS A 77 10.82 -1.30 9.19
CA HIS A 77 11.05 0.04 8.65
C HIS A 77 10.98 1.12 9.75
N ASN A 78 9.96 1.06 10.61
CA ASN A 78 9.77 2.02 11.68
C ASN A 78 10.92 1.97 12.70
N LEU A 79 11.39 0.78 13.07
CA LEU A 79 12.55 0.61 13.95
C LEU A 79 13.81 1.23 13.35
N LEU A 80 14.10 0.95 12.08
CA LEU A 80 15.27 1.53 11.39
C LEU A 80 15.19 3.07 11.31
N ARG A 81 13.99 3.62 11.04
CA ARG A 81 13.78 5.08 11.04
C ARG A 81 13.96 5.67 12.43
N ALA A 82 13.46 5.02 13.48
CA ALA A 82 13.65 5.48 14.86
C ALA A 82 15.13 5.54 15.25
N VAL A 83 15.91 4.51 14.89
CA VAL A 83 17.37 4.50 15.13
C VAL A 83 18.06 5.64 14.38
N ALA A 84 17.76 5.80 13.09
CA ALA A 84 18.38 6.87 12.28
C ALA A 84 18.03 8.28 12.81
N LEU A 85 16.78 8.51 13.20
CA LEU A 85 16.35 9.77 13.79
C LEU A 85 17.04 10.03 15.14
N ARG A 86 17.19 9.00 15.97
CA ARG A 86 17.91 9.11 17.24
C ARG A 86 19.38 9.46 17.02
N GLN A 87 20.05 8.84 16.05
CA GLN A 87 21.43 9.17 15.69
C GLN A 87 21.55 10.62 15.21
N ALA A 88 20.68 11.06 14.31
CA ALA A 88 20.67 12.44 13.83
C ALA A 88 20.45 13.45 14.96
N ALA A 89 19.55 13.16 15.90
CA ALA A 89 19.31 14.02 17.07
C ALA A 89 20.54 14.12 17.99
N VAL A 90 21.30 13.03 18.16
CA VAL A 90 22.54 13.01 18.95
C VAL A 90 23.68 13.76 18.27
N THR A 91 23.72 13.78 16.93
CA THR A 91 24.78 14.48 16.17
C THR A 91 24.56 15.99 16.05
N VAL A 92 23.32 16.46 16.26
CA VAL A 92 22.94 17.88 16.13
C VAL A 92 22.93 18.62 17.47
N GLY A 93 22.93 17.91 18.60
CA GLY A 93 23.04 18.47 19.96
C GLY A 93 24.47 18.42 20.49
#